data_AF-A0A7R8ZZY4-F1
#
_entry.id   AF-A0A7R8ZZY4-F1
#
_cell.length_a   1.000
_cell.length_b   1.000
_cell.length_c   1.000
_cell.angle_alpha   90.00
_cell.angle_beta   90.00
_cell.angle_gamma   90.00
#
_symmetry.space_group_name_H-M   'P 1'
#
loop_
_entity.id
_entity.type
_entity.pdbx_description
1 polymer ?
#
loop_
_entity_poly.entity_id
_entity_poly.type
_entity_poly.pdbx_seq_one_letter_code
_entity_poly.pdbx_strand_id
1 'polypeptide(L)'
;MRVPSFLLCLVGSLAASLSPKSLDEDAARSFMKDYDVEASERCNRNALASWAYENGLNKENSQAASGENLSPTLYRKEAWKNVTSFDWEEFRDPELKRLFKLLSILGTAALPDEKYTRLGELQNQMIDIYSMATICDHKDRSRCNLTLEPDLERKMASVRDADELQWIWEQWREATGKKMREIFSEFVDLSNEAAKANEFPDMGAMWRHRFETDSFEEEMAEMWETVRPLYEQLHSYVRRNLREKYGEDKVSADGPIPAHLLGNMWAQDWSNLNDLLQPCKGKPSLDITPALREQNYTAEKMFRLSEEFYTSLGLSPMPETFWNLSIIEKPKDRTIVCHASAMDFCDSKDFRIKQCTDVTMENFVTVHHEMGHVQYYIQYKDQHIAFRKGANP
;
A
#
# COMPACT_ATOMS: atom_id res chain seq x y z
N MET A 1 -39.88 2.99 75.12
CA MET A 1 -39.23 4.29 74.85
C MET A 1 -37.81 4.00 74.34
N ARG A 2 -37.44 4.58 73.18
CA ARG A 2 -36.12 4.60 72.51
C ARG A 2 -35.67 3.38 71.67
N VAL A 3 -35.93 3.52 70.36
CA VAL A 3 -35.00 3.26 69.21
C VAL A 3 -33.95 4.42 69.21
N PRO A 4 -32.72 4.43 68.59
CA PRO A 4 -32.11 3.70 67.44
C PRO A 4 -30.68 3.13 67.75
N SER A 5 -29.84 2.53 66.90
CA SER A 5 -29.46 2.84 65.50
C SER A 5 -28.83 1.63 64.79
N PHE A 6 -29.25 1.40 63.54
CA PHE A 6 -28.54 0.60 62.54
C PHE A 6 -27.38 1.43 61.97
N LEU A 7 -26.19 0.83 61.89
CA LEU A 7 -25.04 1.37 61.16
C LEU A 7 -25.20 0.96 59.68
N LEU A 8 -25.49 1.92 58.80
CA LEU A 8 -25.42 1.75 57.36
C LEU A 8 -24.01 2.19 56.91
N CYS A 9 -23.16 1.24 56.54
CA CYS A 9 -21.92 1.54 55.82
C CYS A 9 -22.27 1.85 54.37
N LEU A 10 -22.25 3.14 53.99
CA LEU A 10 -22.19 3.54 52.59
C LEU A 10 -20.79 3.25 52.04
N VAL A 11 -20.71 2.27 51.15
CA VAL A 11 -19.59 2.14 50.21
C VAL A 11 -19.85 3.16 49.10
N GLY A 12 -19.19 4.32 49.20
CA GLY A 12 -19.18 5.31 48.13
C GLY A 12 -18.33 4.77 46.97
N SER A 13 -18.99 4.31 45.90
CA SER A 13 -18.33 4.12 44.61
C SER A 13 -17.95 5.50 44.05
N LEU A 14 -16.64 5.80 44.00
CA LEU A 14 -16.14 6.87 43.14
C LEU A 14 -16.38 6.44 41.69
N ALA A 15 -17.54 6.78 41.14
CA ALA A 15 -17.68 6.92 39.70
C ALA A 15 -16.87 8.16 39.32
N ALA A 16 -15.79 7.99 38.55
CA ALA A 16 -15.14 9.10 37.89
C ALA A 16 -16.18 9.76 36.98
N SER A 17 -16.65 10.95 37.37
CA SER A 17 -17.54 11.74 36.52
C SER A 17 -16.73 12.19 35.32
N LEU A 18 -16.83 11.45 34.21
CA LEU A 18 -16.46 11.95 32.89
C LEU A 18 -17.25 13.25 32.68
N SER A 19 -16.55 14.35 32.45
CA SER A 19 -17.18 15.59 32.01
C SER A 19 -18.10 15.29 30.83
N PRO A 20 -19.31 15.86 30.77
CA PRO A 20 -20.20 15.63 29.64
C PRO A 20 -19.52 16.05 28.35
N LYS A 21 -19.55 15.18 27.34
CA LYS A 21 -19.02 15.47 26.00
C LYS A 21 -19.78 16.65 25.38
N SER A 22 -19.09 17.48 24.60
CA SER A 22 -19.68 18.65 23.97
C SER A 22 -20.52 18.29 22.73
N LEU A 23 -21.68 18.94 22.57
CA LEU A 23 -22.54 18.87 21.37
C LEU A 23 -22.47 20.15 20.53
N ASP A 24 -21.52 21.04 20.81
CA ASP A 24 -21.39 22.32 20.12
C ASP A 24 -20.80 22.14 18.71
N GLU A 25 -21.69 22.05 17.71
CA GLU A 25 -21.30 21.90 16.30
C GLU A 25 -20.57 23.13 15.73
N ASP A 26 -20.82 24.34 16.25
CA ASP A 26 -20.13 25.54 15.77
C ASP A 26 -18.67 25.53 16.22
N ALA A 27 -18.41 25.14 17.47
CA ALA A 27 -17.05 24.91 17.97
C ALA A 27 -16.35 23.77 17.21
N ALA A 28 -17.05 22.66 16.95
CA ALA A 28 -16.53 21.54 16.19
C ALA A 28 -16.17 21.93 14.73
N ARG A 29 -17.00 22.77 14.08
CA ARG A 29 -16.74 23.27 12.73
C ARG A 29 -15.52 24.19 12.69
N SER A 30 -15.39 25.09 13.66
CA SER A 30 -14.20 25.94 13.77
C SER A 30 -12.94 25.08 13.94
N PHE A 31 -13.01 24.06 14.80
CA PHE A 31 -11.89 23.15 15.02
C PHE A 31 -11.50 22.37 13.75
N MET A 32 -12.46 21.85 12.98
CA MET A 32 -12.15 21.17 11.71
C MET A 32 -11.49 22.09 10.69
N LYS A 33 -11.91 23.36 10.62
CA LYS A 33 -11.28 24.33 9.73
C LYS A 33 -9.82 24.59 10.09
N ASP A 34 -9.53 24.73 11.38
CA ASP A 34 -8.16 24.93 11.86
C ASP A 34 -7.32 23.65 11.67
N TYR A 35 -7.93 22.49 11.88
CA TYR A 35 -7.31 21.19 11.63
C TYR A 35 -6.91 21.01 10.17
N ASP A 36 -7.79 21.38 9.22
CA ASP A 36 -7.52 21.23 7.79
C ASP A 36 -6.24 21.95 7.37
N VAL A 37 -6.07 23.20 7.81
CA VAL A 37 -4.91 24.05 7.49
C VAL A 37 -3.64 23.45 8.07
N GLU A 38 -3.62 23.22 9.38
CA GLU A 38 -2.41 22.76 10.09
C GLU A 38 -2.01 21.34 9.67
N ALA A 39 -2.98 20.44 9.48
CA ALA A 39 -2.71 19.08 9.00
C ALA A 39 -2.19 19.07 7.56
N SER A 40 -2.72 19.93 6.69
CA SER A 40 -2.24 20.08 5.31
C SER A 40 -0.79 20.58 5.28
N GLU A 41 -0.45 21.59 6.08
CA GLU A 41 0.93 22.12 6.18
C GLU A 41 1.91 21.07 6.71
N ARG A 42 1.52 20.32 7.75
CA ARG A 42 2.35 19.24 8.30
C ARG A 42 2.51 18.09 7.32
N CYS A 43 1.43 17.71 6.63
CA CYS A 43 1.51 16.72 5.57
C CYS A 43 2.48 17.18 4.47
N ASN A 44 2.38 18.43 4.01
CA ASN A 44 3.26 18.96 2.96
C ASN A 44 4.74 18.91 3.35
N ARG A 45 5.09 19.36 4.57
CA ARG A 45 6.48 19.28 5.07
C ARG A 45 6.99 17.84 5.11
N ASN A 46 6.17 16.91 5.60
CA ASN A 46 6.52 15.50 5.63
C ASN A 46 6.66 14.90 4.22
N ALA A 47 5.74 15.21 3.31
CA ALA A 47 5.76 14.76 1.93
C ALA A 47 7.03 15.22 1.19
N LEU A 48 7.40 16.50 1.34
CA LEU A 48 8.63 17.06 0.79
C LEU A 48 9.89 16.35 1.32
N ALA A 49 9.95 16.10 2.63
CA ALA A 49 11.08 15.42 3.24
C ALA A 49 11.19 13.94 2.81
N SER A 50 10.06 13.22 2.76
CA SER A 50 10.01 11.83 2.26
C SER A 50 10.42 11.76 0.80
N TRP A 51 9.89 12.66 -0.04
CA TRP A 51 10.26 12.74 -1.45
C TRP A 51 11.75 12.98 -1.63
N ALA A 52 12.36 13.88 -0.85
CA ALA A 52 13.80 14.15 -0.92
C ALA A 52 14.64 12.90 -0.56
N TYR A 53 14.20 12.14 0.43
CA TYR A 53 14.88 10.91 0.84
C TYR A 53 14.75 9.79 -0.21
N GLU A 54 13.53 9.46 -0.64
CA GLU A 54 13.28 8.42 -1.63
C GLU A 54 13.99 8.69 -2.97
N ASN A 55 14.21 9.97 -3.28
CA ASN A 55 14.86 10.43 -4.50
C ASN A 55 16.32 10.86 -4.31
N GLY A 56 16.91 10.56 -3.17
CA GLY A 56 18.29 10.86 -2.86
C GLY A 56 18.70 10.12 -1.60
N LEU A 57 18.94 8.81 -1.73
CA LEU A 57 19.25 7.95 -0.60
C LEU A 57 20.63 8.29 -0.02
N ASN A 58 20.63 9.13 1.01
CA ASN A 58 21.81 9.50 1.78
C ASN A 58 21.43 9.80 3.24
N LYS A 59 22.45 9.92 4.10
CA LYS A 59 22.26 10.11 5.55
C LYS A 59 21.57 11.43 5.90
N GLU A 60 21.87 12.51 5.18
CA GLU A 60 21.31 13.84 5.43
C GLU A 60 19.80 13.84 5.15
N ASN A 61 19.39 13.38 3.97
CA ASN A 61 17.98 13.27 3.60
C ASN A 61 17.22 12.30 4.50
N SER A 62 17.85 11.18 4.88
CA SER A 62 17.27 10.22 5.84
C SER A 62 16.99 10.87 7.20
N GLN A 63 17.93 11.68 7.70
CA GLN A 63 17.77 12.40 8.96
C GLN A 63 16.69 13.49 8.86
N ALA A 64 16.66 14.25 7.76
CA ALA A 64 15.63 15.26 7.51
C ALA A 64 14.22 14.62 7.43
N ALA A 65 14.06 13.54 6.66
CA ALA A 65 12.81 12.80 6.56
C ALA A 65 12.36 12.24 7.91
N SER A 66 13.30 11.69 8.69
CA SER A 66 13.02 11.19 10.04
C SER A 66 12.56 12.31 11.00
N GLY A 67 13.11 13.51 10.87
CA GLY A 67 12.73 14.67 11.68
C GLY A 67 11.29 15.14 11.44
N GLU A 68 10.78 15.01 10.21
CA GLU A 68 9.42 15.41 9.86
C GLU A 68 8.39 14.28 9.99
N ASN A 69 8.81 13.00 10.09
CA ASN A 69 7.87 11.87 10.01
C ASN A 69 6.85 11.81 11.16
N LEU A 70 7.22 12.29 12.35
CA LEU A 70 6.35 12.18 13.52
C LEU A 70 5.36 13.34 13.60
N SER A 71 5.65 14.47 12.94
CA SER A 71 4.87 15.70 13.07
C SER A 71 3.38 15.53 12.70
N PRO A 72 3.02 14.92 11.55
CA PRO A 72 1.61 14.67 11.23
C PRO A 72 0.94 13.71 12.22
N THR A 73 1.65 12.67 12.66
CA THR A 73 1.12 11.65 13.57
C THR A 73 0.85 12.22 14.96
N LEU A 74 1.76 13.03 15.50
CA LEU A 74 1.60 13.71 16.78
C LEU A 74 0.42 14.70 16.73
N TYR A 75 0.31 15.48 15.66
CA TYR A 75 -0.79 16.41 15.49
C TYR A 75 -2.14 15.68 15.40
N ARG A 76 -2.20 14.54 14.69
CA ARG A 76 -3.40 13.70 14.67
C ARG A 76 -3.76 13.15 16.06
N LYS A 77 -2.77 12.75 16.87
CA LYS A 77 -2.97 12.30 18.26
C LYS A 77 -3.50 13.43 19.17
N GLU A 78 -3.05 14.66 18.96
CA GLU A 78 -3.59 15.84 19.63
C GLU A 78 -5.02 16.15 19.20
N ALA A 79 -5.27 16.16 17.89
CA ALA A 79 -6.60 16.39 17.32
C ALA A 79 -7.62 15.36 17.81
N TRP A 80 -7.23 14.08 17.92
CA TRP A 80 -8.08 13.02 18.43
C TRP A 80 -8.57 13.25 19.86
N LYS A 81 -7.74 13.83 20.75
CA LYS A 81 -8.19 14.18 22.11
C LYS A 81 -9.31 15.20 22.07
N ASN A 82 -9.24 16.12 21.12
CA ASN A 82 -10.30 17.10 20.92
C ASN A 82 -11.54 16.41 20.33
N VAL A 83 -11.40 15.63 19.25
CA VAL A 83 -12.49 14.88 18.60
C VAL A 83 -13.27 14.01 19.60
N THR A 84 -12.56 13.27 20.46
CA THR A 84 -13.18 12.36 21.45
C THR A 84 -13.82 13.09 22.63
N SER A 85 -13.58 14.39 22.79
CA SER A 85 -14.28 15.24 23.77
C SER A 85 -15.67 15.70 23.31
N PHE A 86 -15.97 15.56 22.01
CA PHE A 86 -17.30 15.83 21.46
C PHE A 86 -18.14 14.56 21.40
N ASP A 87 -19.45 14.74 21.53
CA ASP A 87 -20.46 13.71 21.30
C ASP A 87 -20.87 13.70 19.81
N TRP A 88 -19.86 13.50 18.96
CA TRP A 88 -19.97 13.69 17.51
C TRP A 88 -20.93 12.70 16.83
N GLU A 89 -21.27 11.60 17.50
CA GLU A 89 -22.26 10.64 17.01
C GLU A 89 -23.67 11.25 16.95
N GLU A 90 -23.94 12.27 17.76
CA GLU A 90 -25.22 12.98 17.81
C GLU A 90 -25.24 14.25 16.93
N PHE A 91 -24.14 14.54 16.21
CA PHE A 91 -24.11 15.65 15.26
C PHE A 91 -25.14 15.48 14.15
N ARG A 92 -25.86 16.56 13.86
CA ARG A 92 -26.87 16.72 12.81
C ARG A 92 -26.22 16.98 11.46
N ASP A 93 -25.11 17.69 11.42
CA ASP A 93 -24.34 17.90 10.19
C ASP A 93 -23.62 16.59 9.79
N PRO A 94 -24.04 15.97 8.67
CA PRO A 94 -23.49 14.67 8.26
C PRO A 94 -22.02 14.75 7.84
N GLU A 95 -21.57 15.88 7.30
CA GLU A 95 -20.18 16.08 6.87
C GLU A 95 -19.27 16.21 8.09
N LEU A 96 -19.71 17.02 9.07
CA LEU A 96 -18.99 17.19 10.33
C LEU A 96 -18.92 15.88 11.12
N LYS A 97 -20.02 15.14 11.20
CA LYS A 97 -20.07 13.80 11.81
C LYS A 97 -19.09 12.84 11.12
N ARG A 98 -19.01 12.89 9.79
CA ARG A 98 -18.09 12.06 9.01
C ARG A 98 -16.61 12.41 9.26
N LEU A 99 -16.26 13.70 9.33
CA LEU A 99 -14.90 14.15 9.69
C LEU A 99 -14.48 13.62 11.07
N PHE A 100 -15.36 13.77 12.07
CA PHE A 100 -15.10 13.31 13.42
C PHE A 100 -14.96 11.78 13.49
N LYS A 101 -15.82 11.03 12.77
CA LYS A 101 -15.69 9.56 12.68
C LYS A 101 -14.32 9.13 12.13
N LEU A 102 -13.80 9.81 11.11
CA LEU A 102 -12.49 9.46 10.54
C LEU A 102 -11.33 9.77 11.49
N LEU A 103 -11.44 10.86 12.24
CA LEU A 103 -10.40 11.33 13.16
C LEU A 103 -10.50 10.68 14.55
N SER A 104 -11.61 10.03 14.90
CA SER A 104 -11.77 9.28 16.15
C SER A 104 -10.97 7.96 16.15
N ILE A 105 -10.57 7.47 14.98
CA ILE A 105 -9.73 6.29 14.80
C ILE A 105 -8.28 6.73 14.63
N LEU A 106 -7.43 6.41 15.62
CA LEU A 106 -6.01 6.74 15.64
C LEU A 106 -5.15 5.73 14.86
N GLY A 107 -5.62 4.50 14.70
CA GLY A 107 -4.85 3.40 14.15
C GLY A 107 -3.69 3.03 15.08
N THR A 108 -2.51 2.74 14.52
CA THR A 108 -1.33 2.28 15.29
C THR A 108 -0.86 3.29 16.33
N ALA A 109 -1.11 4.58 16.14
CA ALA A 109 -0.76 5.65 17.09
C ALA A 109 -1.54 5.60 18.42
N ALA A 110 -2.56 4.74 18.52
CA ALA A 110 -3.26 4.45 19.77
C ALA A 110 -2.40 3.65 20.78
N LEU A 111 -1.32 3.02 20.32
CA LEU A 111 -0.37 2.35 21.19
C LEU A 111 0.35 3.35 22.12
N PRO A 112 0.77 2.91 23.32
CA PRO A 112 1.77 3.63 24.12
C PRO A 112 3.04 3.86 23.30
N ASP A 113 3.72 4.98 23.54
CA ASP A 113 4.84 5.44 22.69
C ASP A 113 5.96 4.39 22.56
N GLU A 114 6.28 3.64 23.62
CA GLU A 114 7.26 2.53 23.58
C GLU A 114 6.84 1.43 22.60
N LYS A 115 5.57 1.00 22.66
CA LYS A 115 5.03 -0.04 21.77
C LYS A 115 4.87 0.46 20.34
N TYR A 116 4.51 1.72 20.16
CA TYR A 116 4.46 2.37 18.84
C TYR A 116 5.84 2.39 18.17
N THR A 117 6.87 2.80 18.91
CA THR A 117 8.26 2.77 18.43
C THR A 117 8.69 1.35 18.09
N ARG A 118 8.41 0.37 18.97
CA ARG A 118 8.74 -1.04 18.70
C ARG A 118 8.06 -1.58 17.45
N LEU A 119 6.78 -1.27 17.25
CA LEU A 119 6.05 -1.65 16.03
C LEU A 119 6.74 -1.10 14.77
N GLY A 120 7.15 0.18 14.80
CA GLY A 120 7.91 0.80 13.71
C GLY A 120 9.27 0.15 13.46
N GLU A 121 10.00 -0.21 14.51
CA GLU A 121 11.28 -0.94 14.40
C GLU A 121 11.10 -2.32 13.75
N LEU A 122 10.06 -3.07 14.14
CA LEU A 122 9.75 -4.38 13.55
C LEU A 122 9.42 -4.24 12.06
N GLN A 123 8.62 -3.23 11.70
CA GLN A 123 8.29 -2.93 10.30
C GLN A 123 9.55 -2.61 9.48
N ASN A 124 10.44 -1.76 10.00
CA ASN A 124 11.69 -1.41 9.32
C ASN A 124 12.61 -2.62 9.19
N GLN A 125 12.73 -3.47 10.22
CA GLN A 125 13.51 -4.71 10.13
C GLN A 125 12.99 -5.63 9.03
N MET A 126 11.67 -5.77 8.87
CA MET A 126 11.09 -6.56 7.77
C MET A 126 11.40 -5.93 6.40
N ILE A 127 11.26 -4.60 6.26
CA ILE A 127 11.61 -3.87 5.03
C ILE A 127 13.09 -4.08 4.66
N ASP A 128 14.00 -3.98 5.63
CA ASP A 128 15.43 -4.16 5.41
C ASP A 128 15.76 -5.59 4.98
N ILE A 129 15.21 -6.60 5.68
CA ILE A 129 15.41 -8.01 5.32
C ILE A 129 14.94 -8.27 3.89
N TYR A 130 13.80 -7.70 3.49
CA TYR A 130 13.25 -7.90 2.14
C TYR A 130 14.09 -7.19 1.07
N SER A 131 14.37 -5.91 1.25
CA SER A 131 15.00 -5.05 0.24
C SER A 131 16.49 -5.31 0.05
N MET A 132 17.19 -5.76 1.10
CA MET A 132 18.64 -6.02 1.05
C MET A 132 18.98 -7.49 0.76
N ALA A 133 17.98 -8.37 0.68
CA ALA A 133 18.23 -9.79 0.45
C ALA A 133 18.86 -10.04 -0.92
N THR A 134 19.91 -10.85 -0.91
CA THR A 134 20.51 -11.41 -2.12
C THR A 134 20.55 -12.94 -2.06
N ILE A 135 20.58 -13.58 -3.22
CA ILE A 135 20.77 -15.03 -3.35
C ILE A 135 21.90 -15.36 -4.34
N CYS A 136 22.42 -16.59 -4.29
CA CYS A 136 23.56 -17.04 -5.10
C CYS A 136 23.16 -17.81 -6.36
N ASP A 137 23.47 -17.34 -7.56
CA ASP A 137 23.00 -17.94 -8.83
C ASP A 137 22.97 -19.48 -8.88
N HIS A 138 21.94 -20.05 -9.51
CA HIS A 138 21.75 -21.51 -9.61
C HIS A 138 22.96 -22.23 -10.23
N LYS A 139 23.51 -21.65 -11.30
CA LYS A 139 24.57 -22.24 -12.12
C LYS A 139 25.96 -21.84 -11.62
N ASP A 140 26.11 -20.64 -11.08
CA ASP A 140 27.34 -20.17 -10.43
C ASP A 140 27.11 -19.82 -8.96
N ARG A 141 27.38 -20.80 -8.09
CA ARG A 141 27.20 -20.67 -6.63
C ARG A 141 28.11 -19.63 -5.98
N SER A 142 29.15 -19.17 -6.68
CA SER A 142 30.04 -18.11 -6.16
C SER A 142 29.44 -16.71 -6.34
N ARG A 143 28.46 -16.55 -7.24
CA ARG A 143 27.83 -15.26 -7.53
C ARG A 143 26.62 -15.01 -6.62
N CYS A 144 26.86 -14.41 -5.46
CA CYS A 144 25.87 -14.15 -4.39
C CYS A 144 25.33 -12.73 -4.32
N ASN A 145 25.12 -12.10 -5.47
CA ASN A 145 24.69 -10.70 -5.57
C ASN A 145 23.37 -10.50 -6.33
N LEU A 146 22.57 -11.57 -6.52
CA LEU A 146 21.29 -11.44 -7.22
C LEU A 146 20.25 -10.86 -6.28
N THR A 147 19.67 -9.73 -6.67
CA THR A 147 18.62 -9.01 -5.95
C THR A 147 17.24 -9.32 -6.53
N LEU A 148 16.17 -9.15 -5.75
CA LEU A 148 14.79 -9.36 -6.24
C LEU A 148 14.54 -8.57 -7.54
N GLU A 149 14.68 -7.25 -7.44
CA GLU A 149 14.55 -6.31 -8.54
C GLU A 149 15.94 -5.82 -8.99
N PRO A 150 16.33 -5.98 -10.27
CA PRO A 150 15.59 -6.63 -11.35
C PRO A 150 15.99 -8.11 -11.59
N ASP A 151 16.92 -8.69 -10.83
CA ASP A 151 17.56 -9.95 -11.25
C ASP A 151 16.65 -11.16 -11.12
N LEU A 152 16.04 -11.38 -9.95
CA LEU A 152 15.20 -12.55 -9.72
C LEU A 152 13.88 -12.46 -10.46
N GLU A 153 13.27 -11.28 -10.54
CA GLU A 153 12.04 -11.08 -11.30
C GLU A 153 12.24 -11.39 -12.79
N ARG A 154 13.32 -10.87 -13.40
CA ARG A 154 13.65 -11.20 -14.80
C ARG A 154 13.88 -12.68 -15.00
N LYS A 155 14.55 -13.35 -14.05
CA LYS A 155 14.76 -14.80 -14.11
C LYS A 155 13.44 -15.56 -13.98
N MET A 156 12.60 -15.26 -12.98
CA MET A 156 11.29 -15.89 -12.80
C MET A 156 10.39 -15.70 -14.03
N ALA A 157 10.44 -14.53 -14.68
CA ALA A 157 9.66 -14.22 -15.86
C ALA A 157 10.13 -14.99 -17.12
N SER A 158 11.44 -15.13 -17.32
CA SER A 158 12.01 -15.60 -18.61
C SER A 158 12.62 -17.00 -18.60
N VAL A 159 13.07 -17.50 -17.44
CA VAL A 159 13.66 -18.84 -17.35
C VAL A 159 12.58 -19.90 -17.53
N ARG A 160 12.93 -21.00 -18.20
CA ARG A 160 12.04 -22.15 -18.48
C ARG A 160 12.64 -23.48 -18.05
N ASP A 161 13.57 -23.44 -17.10
CA ASP A 161 14.18 -24.59 -16.44
C ASP A 161 13.54 -24.76 -15.05
N ALA A 162 12.93 -25.92 -14.79
CA ALA A 162 12.17 -26.14 -13.56
C ALA A 162 13.06 -26.10 -12.31
N ASP A 163 14.26 -26.66 -12.38
CA ASP A 163 15.14 -26.80 -11.23
C ASP A 163 15.82 -25.45 -10.89
N GLU A 164 16.12 -24.62 -11.89
CA GLU A 164 16.57 -23.23 -11.69
C GLU A 164 15.45 -22.39 -11.05
N LEU A 165 14.22 -22.49 -11.56
CA LEU A 165 13.07 -21.75 -11.01
C LEU A 165 12.75 -22.17 -9.56
N GLN A 166 12.75 -23.48 -9.29
CA GLN A 166 12.57 -24.00 -7.93
C GLN A 166 13.65 -23.46 -7.00
N TRP A 167 14.91 -23.51 -7.43
CA TRP A 167 16.02 -22.99 -6.64
C TRP A 167 15.85 -21.50 -6.31
N ILE A 168 15.50 -20.66 -7.29
CA ILE A 168 15.28 -19.22 -7.08
C ILE A 168 14.17 -19.02 -6.04
N TRP A 169 13.04 -19.69 -6.23
CA TRP A 169 11.85 -19.58 -5.39
C TRP A 169 12.11 -19.98 -3.94
N GLU A 170 12.87 -21.06 -3.73
CA GLU A 170 13.24 -21.56 -2.40
C GLU A 170 14.26 -20.64 -1.72
N GLN A 171 15.33 -20.27 -2.42
CA GLN A 171 16.37 -19.45 -1.80
C GLN A 171 15.90 -18.05 -1.48
N TRP A 172 14.97 -17.48 -2.27
CA TRP A 172 14.35 -16.21 -1.91
C TRP A 172 13.62 -16.31 -0.56
N ARG A 173 12.85 -17.39 -0.34
CA ARG A 173 12.11 -17.64 0.91
C ARG A 173 13.03 -17.92 2.10
N GLU A 174 14.14 -18.61 1.88
CA GLU A 174 15.18 -18.82 2.89
C GLU A 174 15.90 -17.51 3.25
N ALA A 175 16.19 -16.66 2.26
CA ALA A 175 16.87 -15.39 2.46
C ALA A 175 15.99 -14.33 3.14
N THR A 176 14.66 -14.43 2.99
CA THR A 176 13.66 -13.46 3.49
C THR A 176 12.73 -14.06 4.54
N GLY A 177 11.66 -14.76 4.12
CA GLY A 177 10.53 -15.17 4.96
C GLY A 177 10.95 -15.93 6.23
N LYS A 178 11.97 -16.79 6.15
CA LYS A 178 12.51 -17.49 7.33
C LYS A 178 13.02 -16.54 8.42
N LYS A 179 13.66 -15.44 8.03
CA LYS A 179 14.19 -14.42 8.96
C LYS A 179 13.09 -13.52 9.52
N MET A 180 11.99 -13.34 8.79
CA MET A 180 10.87 -12.49 9.18
C MET A 180 9.89 -13.19 10.13
N ARG A 181 9.90 -14.52 10.25
CA ARG A 181 8.88 -15.29 10.98
C ARG A 181 8.59 -14.77 12.39
N GLU A 182 9.61 -14.65 13.23
CA GLU A 182 9.44 -14.22 14.63
C GLU A 182 9.11 -12.72 14.73
N ILE A 183 9.72 -11.91 13.86
CA ILE A 183 9.47 -10.46 13.75
C ILE A 183 8.00 -10.21 13.40
N PHE A 184 7.46 -10.99 12.45
CA PHE A 184 6.08 -10.87 12.01
C PHE A 184 5.09 -11.31 13.10
N SER A 185 5.44 -12.30 13.93
CA SER A 185 4.60 -12.69 15.07
C SER A 185 4.45 -11.53 16.07
N GLU A 186 5.56 -10.91 16.48
CA GLU A 186 5.51 -9.76 17.39
C GLU A 186 4.79 -8.55 16.75
N PHE A 187 5.00 -8.34 15.45
CA PHE A 187 4.30 -7.31 14.69
C PHE A 187 2.77 -7.50 14.70
N VAL A 188 2.29 -8.74 14.55
CA VAL A 188 0.86 -9.08 14.61
C VAL A 188 0.30 -8.83 16.02
N ASP A 189 1.02 -9.20 17.06
CA ASP A 189 0.58 -8.98 18.45
C ASP A 189 0.40 -7.49 18.74
N LEU A 190 1.42 -6.67 18.43
CA LEU A 190 1.35 -5.22 18.62
C LEU A 190 0.29 -4.56 17.72
N SER A 191 0.11 -5.05 16.50
CA SER A 191 -0.94 -4.59 15.59
C SER A 191 -2.33 -4.86 16.18
N ASN A 192 -2.56 -6.05 16.74
CA ASN A 192 -3.84 -6.38 17.37
C ASN A 192 -4.08 -5.60 18.66
N GLU A 193 -3.03 -5.29 19.43
CA GLU A 193 -3.13 -4.35 20.56
C GLU A 193 -3.58 -2.96 20.10
N ALA A 194 -3.02 -2.45 19.00
CA ALA A 194 -3.43 -1.16 18.44
C ALA A 194 -4.90 -1.17 18.01
N ALA A 195 -5.35 -2.24 17.35
CA ALA A 195 -6.74 -2.37 16.92
C ALA A 195 -7.70 -2.36 18.12
N LYS A 196 -7.39 -3.09 19.18
CA LYS A 196 -8.17 -3.10 20.43
C LYS A 196 -8.21 -1.72 21.10
N ALA A 197 -7.12 -0.96 21.05
CA ALA A 197 -7.09 0.42 21.55
C ALA A 197 -7.96 1.38 20.72
N ASN A 198 -8.36 0.99 19.50
CA ASN A 198 -9.33 1.68 18.66
C ASN A 198 -10.71 1.00 18.66
N GLU A 199 -10.99 0.14 19.64
CA GLU A 199 -12.28 -0.56 19.80
C GLU A 199 -12.61 -1.58 18.69
N PHE A 200 -11.59 -2.08 17.96
CA PHE A 200 -11.71 -3.18 17.02
C PHE A 200 -11.24 -4.52 17.62
N PRO A 201 -11.79 -5.68 17.22
CA PRO A 201 -11.39 -6.98 17.76
C PRO A 201 -9.95 -7.37 17.38
N ASP A 202 -9.54 -7.02 16.14
CA ASP A 202 -8.22 -7.29 15.59
C ASP A 202 -7.88 -6.29 14.46
N MET A 203 -6.62 -6.30 14.01
CA MET A 203 -6.13 -5.41 12.97
C MET A 203 -6.84 -5.63 11.62
N GLY A 204 -7.26 -6.86 11.32
CA GLY A 204 -8.00 -7.18 10.10
C GLY A 204 -9.38 -6.51 10.07
N ALA A 205 -10.10 -6.54 11.17
CA ALA A 205 -11.38 -5.83 11.32
C ALA A 205 -11.21 -4.32 11.15
N MET A 206 -10.15 -3.74 11.73
CA MET A 206 -9.85 -2.31 11.56
C MET A 206 -9.50 -1.98 10.10
N TRP A 207 -8.81 -2.86 9.37
CA TRP A 207 -8.54 -2.66 7.94
C TRP A 207 -9.80 -2.72 7.09
N ARG A 208 -10.68 -3.71 7.33
CA ARG A 208 -11.95 -3.87 6.62
C ARG A 208 -12.94 -2.75 6.92
N HIS A 209 -12.87 -2.14 8.11
CA HIS A 209 -13.69 -0.98 8.46
C HIS A 209 -13.56 0.18 7.46
N ARG A 210 -12.44 0.30 6.75
CA ARG A 210 -12.25 1.32 5.70
C ARG A 210 -13.19 1.18 4.50
N PHE A 211 -13.78 0.01 4.29
CA PHE A 211 -14.81 -0.21 3.27
C PHE A 211 -16.20 0.20 3.74
N GLU A 212 -16.41 0.34 5.05
CA GLU A 212 -17.70 0.70 5.67
C GLU A 212 -18.87 -0.19 5.21
N THR A 213 -18.56 -1.46 4.93
CA THR A 213 -19.51 -2.51 4.53
C THR A 213 -19.52 -3.61 5.57
N ASP A 214 -20.64 -3.79 6.26
CA ASP A 214 -20.78 -4.82 7.31
C ASP A 214 -20.68 -6.25 6.73
N SER A 215 -21.13 -6.44 5.48
CA SER A 215 -21.12 -7.70 4.72
C SER A 215 -19.87 -7.91 3.86
N PHE A 216 -18.76 -7.18 4.14
CA PHE A 216 -17.59 -7.19 3.27
C PHE A 216 -17.02 -8.59 3.02
N GLU A 217 -16.93 -9.43 4.06
CA GLU A 217 -16.36 -10.78 3.93
C GLU A 217 -17.27 -11.69 3.09
N GLU A 218 -18.59 -11.62 3.30
CA GLU A 218 -19.58 -12.37 2.53
C GLU A 218 -19.59 -11.95 1.06
N GLU A 219 -19.59 -10.65 0.77
CA GLU A 219 -19.58 -10.11 -0.59
C GLU A 219 -18.31 -10.53 -1.34
N MET A 220 -17.15 -10.50 -0.69
CA MET A 220 -15.89 -10.97 -1.29
C MET A 220 -15.91 -12.48 -1.58
N ALA A 221 -16.50 -13.29 -0.69
CA ALA A 221 -16.65 -14.72 -0.90
C ALA A 221 -17.63 -15.03 -2.04
N GLU A 222 -18.74 -14.30 -2.13
CA GLU A 222 -19.71 -14.42 -3.23
C GLU A 222 -19.08 -14.02 -4.57
N MET A 223 -18.36 -12.90 -4.61
CA MET A 223 -17.63 -12.46 -5.80
C MET A 223 -16.63 -13.53 -6.27
N TRP A 224 -15.89 -14.16 -5.36
CA TRP A 224 -14.97 -15.25 -5.71
C TRP A 224 -15.69 -16.41 -6.42
N GLU A 225 -16.86 -16.82 -5.93
CA GLU A 225 -17.62 -17.92 -6.56
C GLU A 225 -18.09 -17.57 -7.98
N THR A 226 -18.28 -16.28 -8.31
CA THR A 226 -18.57 -15.86 -9.70
C THR A 226 -17.36 -15.96 -10.64
N VAL A 227 -16.15 -15.76 -10.11
CA VAL A 227 -14.89 -15.82 -10.88
C VAL A 227 -14.35 -17.24 -10.97
N ARG A 228 -14.62 -18.05 -9.95
CA ARG A 228 -14.09 -19.41 -9.78
C ARG A 228 -14.24 -20.30 -11.01
N PRO A 229 -15.39 -20.39 -11.72
CA PRO A 229 -15.51 -21.24 -12.91
C PRO A 229 -14.52 -20.87 -14.03
N LEU A 230 -14.27 -19.58 -14.22
CA LEU A 230 -13.27 -19.10 -15.18
C LEU A 230 -11.85 -19.43 -14.70
N TYR A 231 -11.56 -19.19 -13.42
CA TYR A 231 -10.27 -19.50 -12.83
C TYR A 231 -9.93 -20.99 -12.90
N GLU A 232 -10.88 -21.89 -12.62
CA GLU A 232 -10.66 -23.33 -12.68
C GLU A 232 -10.37 -23.82 -14.10
N GLN A 233 -11.02 -23.24 -15.12
CA GLN A 233 -10.71 -23.52 -16.53
C GLN A 233 -9.32 -23.00 -16.92
N LEU A 234 -8.99 -21.77 -16.54
CA LEU A 234 -7.66 -21.18 -16.77
C LEU A 234 -6.58 -22.01 -16.08
N HIS A 235 -6.74 -22.31 -14.79
CA HIS A 235 -5.84 -23.15 -14.02
C HIS A 235 -5.62 -24.51 -14.69
N SER A 236 -6.69 -25.19 -15.12
CA SER A 236 -6.60 -26.49 -15.80
C SER A 236 -5.87 -26.39 -17.14
N TYR A 237 -6.12 -25.34 -17.93
CA TYR A 237 -5.42 -25.08 -19.18
C TYR A 237 -3.93 -24.81 -18.95
N VAL A 238 -3.58 -23.96 -17.98
CA VAL A 238 -2.20 -23.66 -17.62
C VAL A 238 -1.48 -24.91 -17.11
N ARG A 239 -2.10 -25.67 -16.20
CA ARG A 239 -1.54 -26.94 -15.68
C ARG A 239 -1.20 -27.91 -16.80
N ARG A 240 -2.08 -28.08 -17.79
CA ARG A 240 -1.83 -28.94 -18.95
C ARG A 240 -0.60 -28.48 -19.74
N ASN A 241 -0.52 -27.20 -20.10
CA ASN A 241 0.62 -26.67 -20.88
C ASN A 241 1.94 -26.75 -20.10
N LEU A 242 1.92 -26.49 -18.79
CA LEU A 242 3.10 -26.66 -17.94
C LEU A 242 3.53 -28.13 -17.87
N ARG A 243 2.59 -29.08 -17.75
CA ARG A 243 2.87 -30.51 -17.80
C ARG A 243 3.47 -30.94 -19.14
N GLU A 244 2.95 -30.44 -20.26
CA GLU A 244 3.55 -30.68 -21.59
C GLU A 244 4.98 -30.15 -21.69
N LYS A 245 5.29 -29.02 -21.04
CA LYS A 245 6.61 -28.38 -21.04
C LYS A 245 7.61 -29.06 -20.10
N TYR A 246 7.20 -29.39 -18.87
CA TYR A 246 8.08 -29.78 -17.77
C TYR A 246 8.04 -31.27 -17.43
N GLY A 247 7.07 -32.03 -17.96
CA GLY A 247 6.91 -33.45 -17.68
C GLY A 247 5.93 -33.76 -16.55
N GLU A 248 5.47 -35.01 -16.52
CA GLU A 248 4.51 -35.52 -15.55
C GLU A 248 5.10 -35.67 -14.14
N ASP A 249 6.42 -35.81 -14.04
CA ASP A 249 7.17 -35.89 -12.79
C ASP A 249 7.22 -34.55 -12.05
N LYS A 250 7.11 -33.43 -12.78
CA LYS A 250 7.12 -32.07 -12.21
C LYS A 250 5.72 -31.50 -12.02
N VAL A 251 4.77 -31.81 -12.92
CA VAL A 251 3.41 -31.25 -12.88
C VAL A 251 2.38 -32.37 -12.99
N SER A 252 1.62 -32.58 -11.92
CA SER A 252 0.53 -33.56 -11.90
C SER A 252 -0.59 -33.19 -12.87
N ALA A 253 -1.28 -34.21 -13.40
CA ALA A 253 -2.45 -34.04 -14.26
C ALA A 253 -3.69 -33.52 -13.51
N ASP A 254 -3.82 -33.85 -12.22
CA ASP A 254 -4.99 -33.58 -11.37
C ASP A 254 -4.67 -32.78 -10.10
N GLY A 255 -3.39 -32.69 -9.72
CA GLY A 255 -2.91 -31.95 -8.55
C GLY A 255 -2.75 -30.42 -8.76
N PRO A 256 -2.33 -29.68 -7.71
CA PRO A 256 -2.02 -28.26 -7.82
C PRO A 256 -0.79 -28.00 -8.69
N ILE A 257 -0.69 -26.79 -9.23
CA ILE A 257 0.48 -26.34 -9.99
C ILE A 257 1.62 -25.97 -9.01
N PRO A 258 2.87 -26.41 -9.24
CA PRO A 258 4.02 -25.92 -8.48
C PRO A 258 4.19 -24.40 -8.61
N ALA A 259 4.18 -23.68 -7.48
CA ALA A 259 4.13 -22.22 -7.45
C ALA A 259 5.33 -21.51 -8.13
N HIS A 260 6.47 -22.18 -8.29
CA HIS A 260 7.66 -21.61 -8.93
C HIS A 260 7.60 -21.61 -10.47
N LEU A 261 6.62 -22.26 -11.08
CA LEU A 261 6.52 -22.41 -12.54
C LEU A 261 5.62 -21.36 -13.21
N LEU A 262 5.14 -20.37 -12.45
CA LEU A 262 4.08 -19.47 -12.89
C LEU A 262 4.56 -18.10 -13.38
N GLY A 263 5.85 -17.96 -13.70
CA GLY A 263 6.39 -16.74 -14.32
C GLY A 263 6.54 -15.55 -13.38
N ASN A 264 6.30 -15.73 -12.08
CA ASN A 264 6.36 -14.70 -11.04
C ASN A 264 6.78 -15.33 -9.69
N MET A 265 7.48 -14.57 -8.83
CA MET A 265 8.00 -15.04 -7.53
C MET A 265 6.92 -15.58 -6.57
N TRP A 266 5.70 -15.05 -6.66
CA TRP A 266 4.54 -15.37 -5.82
C TRP A 266 3.39 -16.00 -6.60
N ALA A 267 3.56 -16.24 -7.90
CA ALA A 267 2.52 -16.73 -8.79
C ALA A 267 1.23 -15.88 -8.79
N GLN A 268 1.34 -14.58 -8.51
CA GLN A 268 0.19 -13.65 -8.47
C GLN A 268 -0.24 -13.15 -9.85
N ASP A 269 0.66 -13.22 -10.84
CA ASP A 269 0.39 -12.94 -12.25
C ASP A 269 1.11 -13.98 -13.12
N TRP A 270 0.40 -14.53 -14.11
CA TRP A 270 0.86 -15.59 -15.01
C TRP A 270 1.10 -15.09 -16.45
N SER A 271 0.98 -13.77 -16.68
CA SER A 271 1.17 -13.11 -17.97
C SER A 271 2.52 -13.44 -18.64
N ASN A 272 3.58 -13.61 -17.84
CA ASN A 272 4.91 -14.00 -18.29
C ASN A 272 5.00 -15.40 -18.92
N LEU A 273 3.95 -16.22 -18.83
CA LEU A 273 3.87 -17.53 -19.49
C LEU A 273 3.25 -17.49 -20.89
N ASN A 274 3.02 -16.29 -21.45
CA ASN A 274 2.35 -16.14 -22.74
C ASN A 274 2.97 -16.98 -23.86
N ASP A 275 4.30 -17.17 -23.87
CA ASP A 275 5.01 -18.05 -24.82
C ASP A 275 4.59 -19.52 -24.73
N LEU A 276 4.20 -19.99 -23.54
CA LEU A 276 3.71 -21.35 -23.29
C LEU A 276 2.19 -21.47 -23.45
N LEU A 277 1.45 -20.38 -23.23
CA LEU A 277 -0.01 -20.41 -23.10
C LEU A 277 -0.77 -19.96 -24.34
N GLN A 278 -0.06 -19.47 -25.37
CA GLN A 278 -0.68 -19.03 -26.63
C GLN A 278 -1.60 -20.11 -27.24
N PRO A 279 -2.93 -19.87 -27.32
CA PRO A 279 -3.87 -20.83 -27.90
C PRO A 279 -3.62 -21.08 -29.40
N CYS A 280 -3.15 -20.04 -30.11
CA CYS A 280 -2.93 -20.05 -31.55
C CYS A 280 -1.46 -19.76 -31.88
N LYS A 281 -0.67 -20.82 -32.07
CA LYS A 281 0.75 -20.71 -32.42
C LYS A 281 0.96 -19.91 -33.71
N GLY A 282 1.97 -19.03 -33.71
CA GLY A 282 2.36 -18.25 -34.89
C GLY A 282 1.54 -16.98 -35.16
N LYS A 283 0.64 -16.59 -34.24
CA LYS A 283 0.02 -15.26 -34.24
C LYS A 283 0.88 -14.30 -33.42
N PRO A 284 0.99 -13.02 -33.83
CA PRO A 284 1.78 -12.03 -33.08
C PRO A 284 1.19 -11.84 -31.67
N SER A 285 2.08 -11.73 -30.69
CA SER A 285 1.71 -11.33 -29.33
C SER A 285 1.22 -9.89 -29.32
N LEU A 286 0.37 -9.52 -28.34
CA LEU A 286 0.00 -8.12 -28.07
C LEU A 286 1.13 -7.33 -27.38
N ASP A 287 2.36 -7.87 -27.29
CA ASP A 287 3.48 -7.12 -26.73
C ASP A 287 3.87 -5.96 -27.66
N ILE A 288 3.54 -4.74 -27.25
CA ILE A 288 3.85 -3.52 -28.00
C ILE A 288 5.29 -3.03 -27.81
N THR A 289 6.09 -3.67 -26.94
CA THR A 289 7.46 -3.24 -26.64
C THR A 289 8.35 -3.06 -27.88
N PRO A 290 8.37 -3.99 -28.87
CA PRO A 290 9.15 -3.80 -30.09
C PRO A 290 8.69 -2.57 -30.89
N ALA A 291 7.38 -2.34 -30.97
CA ALA A 291 6.80 -1.22 -31.69
C ALA A 291 7.10 0.12 -31.00
N LEU A 292 7.05 0.17 -29.66
CA LEU A 292 7.44 1.36 -28.88
C LEU A 292 8.90 1.75 -29.17
N ARG A 293 9.79 0.75 -29.20
CA ARG A 293 11.22 0.96 -29.50
C ARG A 293 11.46 1.36 -30.96
N GLU A 294 10.83 0.70 -31.91
CA GLU A 294 10.92 1.03 -33.34
C GLU A 294 10.45 2.47 -33.62
N GLN A 295 9.41 2.92 -32.91
CA GLN A 295 8.88 4.28 -33.00
C GLN A 295 9.60 5.30 -32.10
N ASN A 296 10.74 4.93 -31.50
CA ASN A 296 11.56 5.77 -30.63
C ASN A 296 10.76 6.44 -29.49
N TYR A 297 9.89 5.67 -28.81
CA TYR A 297 9.26 6.17 -27.58
C TYR A 297 10.29 6.42 -26.49
N THR A 298 10.06 7.50 -25.73
CA THR A 298 10.75 7.83 -24.49
C THR A 298 9.77 7.69 -23.33
N ALA A 299 10.25 7.70 -22.08
CA ALA A 299 9.36 7.72 -20.92
C ALA A 299 8.41 8.93 -20.99
N GLU A 300 8.93 10.13 -21.27
CA GLU A 300 8.11 11.34 -21.42
C GLU A 300 6.98 11.17 -22.44
N LYS A 301 7.27 10.54 -23.60
CA LYS A 301 6.24 10.29 -24.61
C LYS A 301 5.16 9.33 -24.11
N MET A 302 5.52 8.34 -23.28
CA MET A 302 4.55 7.43 -22.65
C MET A 302 3.64 8.18 -21.66
N PHE A 303 4.21 9.06 -20.83
CA PHE A 303 3.44 9.90 -19.90
C PHE A 303 2.53 10.90 -20.62
N ARG A 304 3.03 11.56 -21.67
CA ARG A 304 2.23 12.49 -22.49
C ARG A 304 1.06 11.79 -23.16
N LEU A 305 1.28 10.59 -23.68
CA LEU A 305 0.20 9.79 -24.25
C LEU A 305 -0.85 9.39 -23.20
N SER A 306 -0.42 9.12 -21.95
CA SER A 306 -1.36 8.91 -20.84
C SER A 306 -2.14 10.19 -20.48
N GLU A 307 -1.51 11.36 -20.49
CA GLU A 307 -2.19 12.66 -20.30
C GLU A 307 -3.23 12.90 -21.41
N GLU A 308 -2.88 12.62 -22.67
CA GLU A 308 -3.81 12.68 -23.81
C GLU A 308 -5.00 11.73 -23.62
N PHE A 309 -4.77 10.50 -23.13
CA PHE A 309 -5.86 9.58 -22.80
C PHE A 309 -6.83 10.19 -21.78
N TYR A 310 -6.35 10.67 -20.63
CA TYR A 310 -7.23 11.23 -19.60
C TYR A 310 -7.94 12.51 -20.05
N THR A 311 -7.24 13.42 -20.73
CA THR A 311 -7.83 14.66 -21.25
C THR A 311 -8.83 14.40 -22.37
N SER A 312 -8.66 13.33 -23.17
CA SER A 312 -9.67 12.91 -24.16
C SER A 312 -11.00 12.50 -23.53
N LEU A 313 -10.99 12.09 -22.26
CA LEU A 313 -12.19 11.78 -21.46
C LEU A 313 -12.80 13.02 -20.78
N GLY A 314 -12.20 14.20 -20.98
CA GLY A 314 -12.63 15.45 -20.35
C GLY A 314 -12.06 15.70 -18.96
N LEU A 315 -11.07 14.91 -18.51
CA LEU A 315 -10.38 15.13 -17.24
C LEU A 315 -9.31 16.22 -17.36
N SER A 316 -8.83 16.72 -16.21
CA SER A 316 -7.85 17.79 -16.16
C SER A 316 -6.49 17.35 -16.70
N PRO A 317 -5.74 18.23 -17.40
CA PRO A 317 -4.34 17.95 -17.72
C PRO A 317 -3.48 17.92 -16.44
N MET A 318 -2.28 17.37 -16.53
CA MET A 318 -1.33 17.43 -15.42
C MET A 318 -0.85 18.87 -15.22
N PRO A 319 -0.68 19.34 -13.98
CA PRO A 319 -0.17 20.68 -13.72
C PRO A 319 1.29 20.81 -14.16
N GLU A 320 1.76 22.03 -14.38
CA GLU A 320 3.16 22.27 -14.79
C GLU A 320 4.17 21.75 -13.74
N THR A 321 3.82 21.85 -12.46
CA THR A 321 4.59 21.32 -11.34
C THR A 321 4.84 19.81 -11.46
N PHE A 322 3.86 19.05 -11.95
CA PHE A 322 4.01 17.61 -12.18
C PHE A 322 5.15 17.32 -13.15
N TRP A 323 5.19 17.99 -14.30
CA TRP A 323 6.22 17.77 -15.32
C TRP A 323 7.60 18.24 -14.88
N ASN A 324 7.67 19.33 -14.12
CA ASN A 324 8.93 19.92 -13.66
C ASN A 324 9.55 19.16 -12.48
N LEU A 325 8.75 18.49 -11.65
CA LEU A 325 9.20 17.94 -10.37
C LEU A 325 9.11 16.41 -10.26
N SER A 326 8.39 15.73 -11.16
CA SER A 326 8.34 14.27 -11.21
C SER A 326 9.66 13.66 -11.69
N ILE A 327 9.90 12.41 -11.28
CA ILE A 327 11.03 11.60 -11.74
C ILE A 327 10.44 10.46 -12.56
N ILE A 328 10.39 10.67 -13.88
CA ILE A 328 9.81 9.71 -14.82
C ILE A 328 10.86 8.78 -15.43
N GLU A 329 12.15 9.03 -15.18
CA GLU A 329 13.28 8.19 -15.59
C GLU A 329 14.29 8.09 -14.45
N LYS A 330 15.05 7.00 -14.40
CA LYS A 330 16.08 6.81 -13.37
C LYS A 330 17.20 7.85 -13.52
N PRO A 331 17.45 8.71 -12.51
CA PRO A 331 18.56 9.65 -12.54
C PRO A 331 19.89 8.91 -12.51
N LYS A 332 20.91 9.46 -13.20
CA LYS A 332 22.25 8.86 -13.30
C LYS A 332 23.20 9.31 -12.19
N ASP A 333 22.88 10.42 -11.53
CA ASP A 333 23.70 11.13 -10.55
C ASP A 333 23.42 10.73 -9.10
N ARG A 334 22.35 9.97 -8.84
CA ARG A 334 21.94 9.59 -7.49
C ARG A 334 21.22 8.24 -7.42
N THR A 335 21.20 7.67 -6.22
CA THR A 335 20.46 6.45 -5.92
C THR A 335 19.07 6.81 -5.40
N ILE A 336 18.05 6.16 -5.93
CA ILE A 336 16.63 6.40 -5.60
C ILE A 336 15.89 5.07 -5.40
N VAL A 337 14.75 5.11 -4.74
CA VAL A 337 13.78 4.00 -4.71
C VAL A 337 13.08 3.94 -6.06
N CYS A 338 13.27 2.86 -6.84
CA CYS A 338 12.76 2.79 -8.21
C CYS A 338 11.30 2.35 -8.37
N HIS A 339 10.71 1.72 -7.35
CA HIS A 339 9.32 1.27 -7.39
C HIS A 339 8.38 2.44 -7.76
N ALA A 340 7.46 2.21 -8.69
CA ALA A 340 6.53 3.23 -9.17
C ALA A 340 5.62 3.72 -8.04
N SER A 341 5.42 5.03 -7.95
CA SER A 341 4.53 5.62 -6.94
C SER A 341 4.11 7.04 -7.33
N ALA A 342 2.84 7.35 -7.12
CA ALA A 342 2.28 8.70 -7.19
C ALA A 342 2.09 9.32 -5.79
N MET A 343 2.40 10.60 -5.64
CA MET A 343 2.33 11.31 -4.36
C MET A 343 1.56 12.63 -4.46
N ASP A 344 0.65 12.86 -3.51
CA ASP A 344 0.00 14.15 -3.23
C ASP A 344 0.79 14.87 -2.12
N PHE A 345 1.17 16.13 -2.37
CA PHE A 345 1.93 16.93 -1.42
C PHE A 345 1.04 17.75 -0.48
N CYS A 346 -0.27 17.49 -0.44
CA CYS A 346 -1.21 18.05 0.52
C CYS A 346 -1.36 19.59 0.46
N ASP A 347 -0.88 20.25 -0.60
CA ASP A 347 -1.02 21.70 -0.80
C ASP A 347 -2.02 22.07 -1.91
N SER A 348 -2.68 21.04 -2.47
CA SER A 348 -3.67 21.16 -3.56
C SER A 348 -3.09 21.63 -4.90
N LYS A 349 -1.76 21.61 -5.07
CA LYS A 349 -1.05 22.14 -6.25
C LYS A 349 0.04 21.21 -6.77
N ASP A 350 0.73 20.52 -5.88
CA ASP A 350 1.89 19.70 -6.19
C ASP A 350 1.54 18.21 -6.10
N PHE A 351 1.63 17.55 -7.24
CA PHE A 351 1.38 16.13 -7.41
C PHE A 351 2.48 15.58 -8.31
N ARG A 352 3.08 14.45 -7.92
CA ARG A 352 4.28 13.93 -8.62
C ARG A 352 4.24 12.42 -8.77
N ILE A 353 4.95 11.92 -9.78
CA ILE A 353 5.24 10.49 -9.94
C ILE A 353 6.76 10.26 -9.83
N LYS A 354 7.13 9.17 -9.16
CA LYS A 354 8.48 8.63 -9.12
C LYS A 354 8.45 7.23 -9.72
N GLN A 355 9.03 7.06 -10.90
CA GLN A 355 9.12 5.78 -11.61
C GLN A 355 10.42 5.70 -12.42
N CYS A 356 11.19 4.63 -12.25
CA CYS A 356 12.33 4.30 -13.11
C CYS A 356 11.83 3.68 -14.43
N THR A 357 11.23 4.49 -15.31
CA THR A 357 10.52 3.99 -16.50
C THR A 357 11.46 3.46 -17.58
N ASP A 358 11.30 2.19 -17.94
CA ASP A 358 11.82 1.58 -19.15
C ASP A 358 10.77 1.56 -20.27
N VAL A 359 11.22 1.61 -21.53
CA VAL A 359 10.34 1.55 -22.72
C VAL A 359 9.91 0.11 -22.98
N THR A 360 8.86 -0.32 -22.26
CA THR A 360 8.20 -1.63 -22.35
C THR A 360 6.68 -1.48 -22.27
N MET A 361 5.94 -2.50 -22.73
CA MET A 361 4.47 -2.55 -22.58
C MET A 361 4.04 -2.55 -21.10
N GLU A 362 4.76 -3.26 -20.25
CA GLU A 362 4.49 -3.31 -18.80
C GLU A 362 4.52 -1.91 -18.19
N ASN A 363 5.64 -1.17 -18.38
CA ASN A 363 5.75 0.19 -17.88
C ASN A 363 4.79 1.14 -18.59
N PHE A 364 4.41 0.88 -19.85
CA PHE A 364 3.36 1.65 -20.51
C PHE A 364 2.03 1.58 -19.77
N VAL A 365 1.66 0.39 -19.28
CA VAL A 365 0.46 0.20 -18.44
C VAL A 365 0.67 0.84 -17.06
N THR A 366 1.83 0.66 -16.44
CA THR A 366 2.16 1.27 -15.14
C THR A 366 2.08 2.80 -15.17
N VAL A 367 2.55 3.44 -16.24
CA VAL A 367 2.42 4.89 -16.42
C VAL A 367 0.95 5.33 -16.37
N HIS A 368 0.03 4.58 -17.00
CA HIS A 368 -1.40 4.89 -16.95
C HIS A 368 -1.99 4.66 -15.54
N HIS A 369 -1.53 3.63 -14.84
CA HIS A 369 -1.90 3.36 -13.45
C HIS A 369 -1.51 4.53 -12.54
N GLU A 370 -0.24 4.95 -12.55
CA GLU A 370 0.26 6.02 -11.69
C GLU A 370 -0.37 7.38 -12.03
N MET A 371 -0.57 7.67 -13.33
CA MET A 371 -1.30 8.87 -13.77
C MET A 371 -2.76 8.86 -13.31
N GLY A 372 -3.36 7.67 -13.10
CA GLY A 372 -4.69 7.52 -12.53
C GLY A 372 -4.77 7.98 -11.08
N HIS A 373 -3.74 7.67 -10.27
CA HIS A 373 -3.63 8.20 -8.91
C HIS A 373 -3.55 9.73 -8.91
N VAL A 374 -2.71 10.32 -9.76
CA VAL A 374 -2.59 11.79 -9.87
C VAL A 374 -3.90 12.44 -10.31
N GLN A 375 -4.63 11.83 -11.24
CA GLN A 375 -5.97 12.29 -11.60
C GLN A 375 -6.89 12.31 -10.38
N TYR A 376 -6.91 11.23 -9.60
CA TYR A 376 -7.70 11.18 -8.37
C TYR A 376 -7.30 12.32 -7.41
N TYR A 377 -6.00 12.60 -7.29
CA TYR A 377 -5.48 13.68 -6.45
C TYR A 377 -5.98 15.06 -6.88
N ILE A 378 -5.96 15.33 -8.19
CA ILE A 378 -6.45 16.58 -8.76
C ILE A 378 -7.95 16.73 -8.52
N GLN A 379 -8.74 15.67 -8.63
CA GLN A 379 -10.21 15.73 -8.50
C GLN A 379 -10.67 16.03 -7.07
N TYR A 380 -10.01 15.48 -6.04
CA TYR A 380 -10.40 15.72 -4.65
C TYR A 380 -9.69 16.91 -3.99
N LYS A 381 -8.83 17.64 -4.72
CA LYS A 381 -7.85 18.57 -4.13
C LYS A 381 -8.48 19.70 -3.32
N ASP A 382 -9.76 19.99 -3.53
CA ASP A 382 -10.49 21.04 -2.83
C ASP A 382 -11.32 20.49 -1.64
N GLN A 383 -11.25 19.19 -1.38
CA GLN A 383 -11.83 18.55 -0.20
C GLN A 383 -10.96 18.80 1.04
N HIS A 384 -11.58 18.72 2.22
CA HIS A 384 -10.87 18.70 3.49
C HIS A 384 -9.84 17.56 3.52
N ILE A 385 -8.66 17.76 4.11
CA ILE A 385 -7.52 16.83 4.10
C ILE A 385 -7.89 15.41 4.56
N ALA A 386 -8.80 15.29 5.54
CA ALA A 386 -9.31 14.00 6.00
C ALA A 386 -10.14 13.23 4.95
N PHE A 387 -10.67 13.91 3.92
CA PHE A 387 -11.43 13.33 2.81
C PHE A 387 -10.63 13.14 1.53
N ARG A 388 -9.36 13.58 1.47
CA ARG A 388 -8.49 13.42 0.29
C ARG A 388 -7.96 12.00 0.15
N LYS A 389 -8.86 11.07 -0.13
CA LYS A 389 -8.60 9.64 -0.36
C LYS A 389 -9.61 9.06 -1.36
N GLY A 390 -9.35 7.83 -1.81
CA GLY A 390 -10.36 7.01 -2.48
C GLY A 390 -11.64 6.90 -1.64
N ALA A 391 -12.78 6.66 -2.30
CA ALA A 391 -14.03 6.35 -1.59
C ALA A 391 -13.86 5.12 -0.67
N ASN A 392 -13.05 4.16 -1.11
CA ASN A 392 -12.48 3.06 -0.35
C ASN A 392 -11.00 2.86 -0.81
N PRO A 393 -10.19 2.07 -0.07
CA PRO A 393 -8.78 1.84 -0.38
C PRO A 393 -8.51 1.11 -1.69
#